data_AF-A0A373ZQB2-F1
#
_entry.id   AF-A0A373ZQB2-F1
#
_cell.length_a   1.000
_cell.length_b   1.000
_cell.length_c   1.000
_cell.angle_alpha   90.00
_cell.angle_beta   90.00
_cell.angle_gamma   90.00
#
_symmetry.space_group_name_H-M   'P 1'
#
loop_
_entity.id
_entity.type
_entity.pdbx_description
1 polymer ?
#
loop_
_entity_poly.entity_id
_entity_poly.type
_entity_poly.pdbx_seq_one_letter_code
_entity_poly.pdbx_strand_id
1 'polypeptide(L)'
;MERLDEILEIIREIREDIAYMKRHRNMLCGTPVLEVSEVCDLLKISDRQLRRYCVSGQLTGFHFGRRLMFSAAEINRFVERIDTECRQRKELKNRIRNL
;
A
#
# COMPACT_ATOMS: atom_id res chain seq x y z
N MET A 1 -44.08 -13.87 3.73
CA MET A 1 -43.12 -13.44 2.69
C MET A 1 -42.41 -12.16 3.10
N GLU A 2 -43.11 -11.18 3.67
CA GLU A 2 -42.57 -9.89 4.12
C GLU A 2 -41.26 -9.95 4.94
N ARG A 3 -41.15 -10.84 5.93
CA ARG A 3 -39.91 -10.95 6.74
C ARG A 3 -38.68 -11.41 5.95
N LEU A 4 -38.86 -12.21 4.91
CA LEU A 4 -37.75 -12.67 4.08
C LEU A 4 -37.27 -11.54 3.17
N ASP A 5 -38.22 -10.77 2.62
CA ASP A 5 -37.92 -9.61 1.77
C ASP A 5 -37.21 -8.50 2.56
N GLU A 6 -37.64 -8.25 3.80
CA GLU A 6 -37.02 -7.30 4.73
C GLU A 6 -35.58 -7.71 5.10
N ILE A 7 -35.35 -9.02 5.36
CA ILE A 7 -34.00 -9.55 5.58
C ILE A 7 -33.12 -9.38 4.34
N LEU A 8 -33.67 -9.62 3.14
CA LEU A 8 -32.92 -9.46 1.88
C LEU A 8 -32.53 -8.01 1.62
N GLU A 9 -33.39 -7.05 1.98
CA GLU A 9 -33.11 -5.63 1.86
C GLU A 9 -31.97 -5.19 2.80
N ILE A 10 -32.02 -5.60 4.06
CA ILE A 10 -30.94 -5.35 5.04
C ILE A 10 -29.61 -5.95 4.55
N ILE A 11 -29.64 -7.17 3.99
CA ILE A 11 -28.42 -7.80 3.45
C ILE A 11 -27.87 -7.02 2.24
N ARG A 12 -28.73 -6.46 1.38
CA ARG A 12 -28.28 -5.63 0.25
C ARG A 12 -27.61 -4.36 0.73
N GLU A 13 -28.21 -3.67 1.69
CA GLU A 13 -27.64 -2.45 2.31
C GLU A 13 -26.27 -2.73 2.95
N ILE A 14 -26.17 -3.80 3.77
CA ILE A 14 -24.89 -4.23 4.36
C ILE A 14 -23.85 -4.55 3.28
N ARG A 15 -24.24 -5.17 2.16
CA ARG A 15 -23.31 -5.45 1.07
C ARG A 15 -22.82 -4.18 0.39
N GLU A 16 -23.67 -3.17 0.23
CA GLU A 16 -23.28 -1.86 -0.31
C GLU A 16 -22.33 -1.13 0.63
N ASP A 17 -22.60 -1.13 1.93
CA ASP A 17 -21.72 -0.57 2.96
C ASP A 17 -20.36 -1.25 2.97
N ILE A 18 -20.33 -2.59 2.96
CA ILE A 18 -19.07 -3.34 2.88
C ILE A 18 -18.31 -3.02 1.59
N ALA A 19 -19.01 -2.90 0.46
CA ALA A 19 -18.39 -2.53 -0.81
C ALA A 19 -17.82 -1.10 -0.77
N TYR A 20 -18.53 -0.16 -0.15
CA TYR A 20 -18.09 1.20 0.08
C TYR A 20 -16.84 1.24 0.96
N MET A 21 -16.88 0.56 2.12
CA MET A 21 -15.74 0.45 3.03
C MET A 21 -14.52 -0.21 2.39
N LYS A 22 -14.70 -1.23 1.55
CA LYS A 22 -13.61 -1.86 0.80
C LYS A 22 -12.99 -0.96 -0.27
N ARG A 23 -13.77 -0.03 -0.83
CA ARG A 23 -13.30 0.92 -1.85
C ARG A 23 -12.59 2.11 -1.22
N HIS A 24 -13.01 2.55 -0.04
CA HIS A 24 -12.40 3.67 0.66
C HIS A 24 -11.25 3.20 1.56
N ARG A 25 -10.02 3.52 1.14
CA ARG A 25 -8.84 3.34 1.99
C ARG A 25 -8.93 4.25 3.21
N ASN A 26 -8.22 3.88 4.28
CA ASN A 26 -7.99 4.81 5.39
C ASN A 26 -7.37 6.11 4.84
N MET A 27 -7.90 7.26 5.25
CA MET A 27 -7.45 8.58 4.78
C MET A 27 -6.88 9.38 5.95
N LEU A 28 -5.79 10.10 5.71
CA LEU A 28 -5.25 11.10 6.62
C LEU A 28 -4.98 12.39 5.85
N CYS A 29 -5.63 13.49 6.25
CA CYS A 29 -5.53 14.79 5.58
C CYS A 29 -5.78 14.70 4.05
N GLY A 30 -6.77 13.92 3.62
CA GLY A 30 -7.07 13.73 2.20
C GLY A 30 -6.10 12.83 1.44
N THR A 31 -5.10 12.24 2.11
CA THR A 31 -4.17 11.27 1.50
C THR A 31 -4.47 9.86 1.98
N PRO A 32 -4.57 8.86 1.07
CA PRO A 32 -4.71 7.47 1.50
C PRO A 32 -3.50 7.00 2.30
N VAL A 33 -3.76 6.29 3.41
CA VAL A 33 -2.73 5.70 4.27
C VAL A 33 -2.87 4.19 4.27
N LEU A 34 -1.73 3.52 4.38
CA LEU A 34 -1.57 2.08 4.27
C LEU A 34 -0.90 1.56 5.53
N GLU A 35 -1.42 0.47 6.07
CA GLU A 35 -0.78 -0.28 7.14
C GLU A 35 0.37 -1.15 6.60
N VAL A 36 1.23 -1.61 7.52
CA VAL A 36 2.35 -2.51 7.23
C VAL A 36 1.96 -3.70 6.35
N SER A 37 0.84 -4.38 6.67
CA SER A 37 0.36 -5.54 5.90
C SER A 37 0.03 -5.18 4.46
N GLU A 38 -0.71 -4.08 4.25
CA GLU A 38 -1.08 -3.59 2.92
C GLU A 38 0.15 -3.23 2.09
N VAL A 39 1.15 -2.61 2.71
CA VAL A 39 2.42 -2.28 2.03
C VAL A 39 3.21 -3.53 1.68
N CYS A 40 3.30 -4.50 2.59
CA CYS A 40 3.95 -5.78 2.32
C CYS A 40 3.28 -6.52 1.16
N ASP A 41 1.95 -6.55 1.12
CA ASP A 41 1.18 -7.17 0.05
C ASP A 41 1.34 -6.46 -1.28
N LEU A 42 1.40 -5.12 -1.26
CA LEU A 42 1.58 -4.30 -2.44
C LEU A 42 2.98 -4.45 -3.05
N LEU A 43 4.02 -4.38 -2.23
CA LEU A 43 5.41 -4.43 -2.66
C LEU A 43 5.96 -5.86 -2.81
N LYS A 44 5.20 -6.86 -2.36
CA LYS A 44 5.62 -8.27 -2.31
C LYS A 44 6.94 -8.47 -1.55
N ILE A 45 7.06 -7.80 -0.41
CA ILE A 45 8.23 -7.89 0.49
C ILE A 45 7.81 -8.29 1.90
N SER A 46 8.73 -8.91 2.63
CA SER A 46 8.53 -9.23 4.05
C SER A 46 8.48 -7.97 4.92
N ASP A 47 7.77 -8.03 6.06
CA ASP A 47 7.78 -6.97 7.08
C ASP A 47 9.22 -6.62 7.52
N ARG A 48 10.09 -7.63 7.65
CA ARG A 48 11.52 -7.42 7.96
C ARG A 48 12.20 -6.54 6.91
N GLN A 49 11.96 -6.78 5.62
CA GLN A 49 12.54 -5.98 4.55
C GLN A 49 11.94 -4.57 4.52
N LEU A 50 10.62 -4.45 4.71
CA LEU A 50 9.96 -3.15 4.84
C LEU A 50 10.56 -2.31 5.97
N ARG A 51 10.77 -2.91 7.15
CA ARG A 51 11.43 -2.25 8.29
C ARG A 51 12.86 -1.85 7.98
N ARG A 52 13.62 -2.68 7.23
CA ARG A 52 14.97 -2.30 6.78
C ARG A 52 14.95 -1.05 5.92
N TYR A 53 14.00 -0.91 5.00
CA TYR A 53 13.83 0.30 4.19
C TYR A 53 13.47 1.53 5.03
N CYS A 54 12.70 1.33 6.11
CA CYS A 54 12.40 2.41 7.05
C CYS A 54 13.64 2.84 7.83
N VAL A 55 14.38 1.89 8.39
CA VAL A 55 15.60 2.15 9.18
C VAL A 55 16.71 2.78 8.32
N SER A 56 16.81 2.39 7.04
CA SER A 56 17.78 2.99 6.12
C SER A 56 17.35 4.34 5.55
N GLY A 57 16.16 4.85 5.90
CA GLY A 57 15.61 6.10 5.38
C GLY A 57 15.15 6.05 3.93
N GLN A 58 15.13 4.86 3.30
CA GLN A 58 14.69 4.69 1.92
C GLN A 58 13.17 4.78 1.77
N LEU A 59 12.42 4.45 2.83
CA LEU A 59 10.98 4.57 2.88
C LEU A 59 10.54 5.27 4.16
N THR A 60 9.77 6.34 4.04
CA THR A 60 9.30 7.10 5.20
C THR A 60 7.91 6.63 5.66
N GLY A 61 7.83 6.08 6.86
CA GLY A 61 6.56 5.81 7.54
C GLY A 61 6.31 6.81 8.68
N PHE A 62 5.07 6.88 9.15
CA PHE A 62 4.69 7.64 10.33
C PHE A 62 3.95 6.73 11.32
N HIS A 63 4.00 7.08 12.60
CA HIS A 63 3.27 6.34 13.63
C HIS A 63 1.95 7.03 13.93
N PHE A 64 0.88 6.24 14.04
CA PHE A 64 -0.39 6.68 14.57
C PHE A 64 -0.74 5.77 15.76
N GLY A 65 -0.57 6.32 16.96
CA GLY A 65 -0.51 5.51 18.18
C GLY A 65 0.64 4.50 18.09
N ARG A 66 0.31 3.20 18.19
CA ARG A 66 1.29 2.09 18.12
C ARG A 66 1.47 1.52 16.71
N ARG A 67 0.67 1.96 15.72
CA ARG A 67 0.68 1.41 14.37
C ARG A 67 1.61 2.23 13.48
N LEU A 68 2.52 1.55 12.79
CA LEU A 68 3.30 2.14 11.71
C LEU A 68 2.44 2.14 10.44
N MET A 69 2.28 3.32 9.85
CA MET A 69 1.53 3.55 8.63
C MET A 69 2.36 4.32 7.60
N PHE A 70 1.93 4.26 6.35
CA PHE A 70 2.60 4.87 5.21
C PHE A 70 1.59 5.66 4.39
N SER A 71 1.98 6.83 3.88
CA SER A 71 1.14 7.51 2.89
C SER A 71 1.28 6.81 1.54
N ALA A 72 0.18 6.67 0.81
CA ALA A 72 0.21 6.12 -0.54
C ALA A 72 1.13 6.92 -1.47
N ALA A 73 1.23 8.24 -1.26
CA ALA A 73 2.16 9.10 -1.98
C ALA A 73 3.63 8.71 -1.76
N GLU A 74 4.04 8.39 -0.52
CA GLU A 74 5.41 7.95 -0.24
C GLU A 74 5.69 6.57 -0.83
N ILE A 75 4.72 5.65 -0.77
CA ILE A 75 4.87 4.33 -1.39
C ILE A 75 5.06 4.43 -2.91
N ASN A 76 4.29 5.29 -3.58
CA ASN A 76 4.43 5.51 -5.02
C ASN A 76 5.81 6.09 -5.37
N ARG A 77 6.27 7.11 -4.64
CA ARG A 77 7.63 7.67 -4.82
C ARG A 77 8.72 6.63 -4.58
N PHE A 78 8.55 5.77 -3.58
CA PHE A 78 9.48 4.69 -3.30
C PHE A 78 9.58 3.72 -4.48
N VAL A 79 8.45 3.28 -5.05
CA VAL A 79 8.44 2.39 -6.23
C VAL A 79 9.15 3.04 -7.41
N GLU A 80 8.84 4.30 -7.71
CA GLU A 80 9.48 5.05 -8.80
C GLU A 80 11.01 5.17 -8.63
N ARG A 81 11.48 5.40 -7.39
CA ARG A 81 12.92 5.43 -7.08
C ARG A 81 13.56 4.07 -7.36
N ILE A 82 12.99 2.99 -6.84
CA ILE A 82 13.53 1.63 -6.99
C ILE A 82 13.57 1.21 -8.47
N ASP A 83 12.53 1.52 -9.25
CA ASP A 83 12.50 1.23 -10.68
C ASP A 83 13.59 1.99 -11.44
N THR A 84 13.82 3.24 -11.07
CA THR A 84 14.87 4.08 -11.67
C THR A 84 16.26 3.55 -11.35
N GLU A 85 16.53 3.18 -10.09
CA GLU A 85 17.77 2.52 -9.71
C GLU A 85 17.99 1.19 -10.44
N CYS A 86 16.93 0.40 -10.61
CA CYS A 86 16.99 -0.86 -11.35
C CYS A 86 17.36 -0.64 -12.82
N ARG A 87 16.78 0.38 -13.47
CA ARG A 87 17.11 0.75 -14.86
C ARG A 87 18.56 1.19 -14.99
N GLN A 88 19.01 2.12 -14.15
CA GLN A 88 20.39 2.61 -14.16
C GLN A 88 21.41 1.49 -13.95
N ARG A 89 21.13 0.56 -13.03
CA ARG A 89 21.99 -0.62 -12.80
C ARG A 89 22.07 -1.54 -14.02
N LYS A 90 20.96 -1.74 -14.74
CA LYS A 90 20.94 -2.54 -15.98
C LYS A 90 21.75 -1.86 -17.07
N GLU A 91 21.57 -0.55 -17.27
CA GLU A 91 22.33 0.23 -18.25
C GLU A 91 23.83 0.21 -17.97
N LEU A 92 24.23 0.41 -16.72
CA LEU A 92 25.63 0.37 -16.32
C LEU A 92 26.25 -1.01 -16.58
N LYS A 93 25.54 -2.09 -16.24
CA LYS A 93 25.98 -3.47 -16.53
C LYS A 93 26.14 -3.72 -18.03
N ASN A 94 25.24 -3.21 -18.85
CA ASN A 94 25.32 -3.35 -20.31
C ASN A 94 26.51 -2.56 -20.88
N ARG A 95 26.75 -1.34 -20.40
CA ARG A 95 27.92 -0.53 -20.79
C ARG A 95 29.22 -1.23 -20.43
N ILE A 96 29.33 -1.78 -19.22
CA ILE A 96 30.52 -2.54 -18.77
C ILE A 96 30.74 -3.79 -19.62
N ARG A 97 29.68 -4.49 -20.04
CA ARG A 97 29.80 -5.69 -20.87
C ARG A 97 30.20 -5.39 -22.32
N ASN A 98 29.88 -4.20 -22.81
CA ASN A 98 30.17 -3.75 -24.18
C ASN A 98 31.48 -2.94 -24.30
N LEU A 99 32.25 -2.87 -23.20
CA LEU A 99 33.64 -2.38 -23.16
C LEU A 99 34.59 -3.58 -23.26
#